data_AF-A0A507AXY0-F1
#
_entry.id   AF-A0A507AXY0-F1
#
_cell.length_a   1.000
_cell.length_b   1.000
_cell.length_c   1.000
_cell.angle_alpha   90.00
_cell.angle_beta   90.00
_cell.angle_gamma   90.00
#
_symmetry.space_group_name_H-M   'P 1'
#
loop_
_entity.id
_entity.type
_entity.pdbx_description
1 polymer ?
#
loop_
_entity_poly.entity_id
_entity_poly.type
_entity_poly.pdbx_seq_one_letter_code
_entity_poly.pdbx_strand_id
1 'polypeptide(L)'
;MRFSTCVLSYSLLTAAWGIALPEALKRDVSLTVHTDNETAQISVPTTSTVVTPNAVNGPAIGNGADVAGAVADIVDKVVNLIQKLVDNDIKRRQTFTQNVVARARQETGLNVIMSNVGYTFDGTVVSRTSTKYKAKVGSDVSFDVITFESGTFDLKGDGGFQNWAFIVSTTCQADAKAKHIRCP
;
A
#
# COMPACT_ATOMS: atom_id res chain seq x y z
N MET A 1 1.29 -51.95 53.88
CA MET A 1 1.09 -50.71 53.08
C MET A 1 1.93 -50.82 51.82
N ARG A 2 1.28 -50.92 50.65
CA ARG A 2 1.95 -51.14 49.36
C ARG A 2 2.25 -49.77 48.73
N PHE A 3 3.52 -49.45 48.49
CA PHE A 3 3.93 -48.27 47.75
C PHE A 3 3.90 -48.59 46.26
N SER A 4 3.08 -47.84 45.52
CA SER A 4 2.91 -47.92 44.07
C SER A 4 3.90 -46.94 43.42
N THR A 5 4.86 -47.48 42.67
CA THR A 5 5.87 -46.74 41.91
C THR A 5 5.28 -46.33 40.55
N CYS A 6 5.21 -45.03 40.28
CA CYS A 6 4.78 -44.48 39.00
C CYS A 6 6.01 -44.30 38.09
N VAL A 7 6.05 -45.00 36.95
CA VAL A 7 7.11 -44.90 35.95
C VAL A 7 6.70 -43.84 34.93
N LEU A 8 7.46 -42.74 34.83
CA LEU A 8 7.32 -41.72 33.79
C LEU A 8 8.38 -41.95 32.71
N SER A 9 7.95 -42.46 31.57
CA SER A 9 8.75 -42.62 30.36
C SER A 9 8.76 -41.32 29.54
N TYR A 10 9.92 -40.66 29.45
CA TYR A 10 10.18 -39.57 28.52
C TYR A 10 10.88 -40.11 27.27
N SER A 11 10.20 -40.11 26.13
CA SER A 11 10.78 -40.38 24.83
C SER A 11 11.13 -39.04 24.16
N LEU A 12 12.42 -38.72 24.06
CA LEU A 12 12.92 -37.58 23.30
C LEU A 12 13.03 -37.99 21.81
N LEU A 13 12.16 -37.43 20.97
CA LEU A 13 12.32 -37.42 19.52
C LEU A 13 13.30 -36.31 19.13
N THR A 14 14.46 -36.68 18.60
CA THR A 14 15.38 -35.75 17.93
C THR A 14 14.97 -35.60 16.47
N ALA A 15 14.26 -34.50 16.15
CA ALA A 15 14.08 -34.10 14.75
C ALA A 15 15.42 -33.55 14.23
N ALA A 16 15.94 -34.14 13.15
CA ALA A 16 17.12 -33.67 12.44
C ALA A 16 16.83 -32.33 11.77
N TRP A 17 17.60 -31.31 12.09
CA TRP A 17 17.54 -30.00 11.42
C TRP A 17 18.36 -30.12 10.14
N GLY A 18 17.68 -30.44 9.03
CA GLY A 18 18.22 -30.13 7.71
C GLY A 18 18.26 -28.61 7.58
N ILE A 19 19.46 -28.03 7.59
CA ILE A 19 19.64 -26.62 7.24
C ILE A 19 19.47 -26.53 5.72
N ALA A 20 18.22 -26.36 5.29
CA ALA A 20 17.96 -25.78 3.99
C ALA A 20 18.45 -24.33 4.04
N LEU A 21 19.46 -24.01 3.22
CA LEU A 21 19.86 -22.63 2.95
C LEU A 21 18.61 -21.87 2.50
N PRO A 22 18.24 -20.74 3.14
CA PRO A 22 17.09 -19.99 2.69
C PRO A 22 17.41 -19.41 1.31
N GLU A 23 16.60 -19.81 0.31
CA GLU A 23 16.40 -19.03 -0.91
C GLU A 23 16.23 -17.57 -0.51
N ALA A 24 16.96 -16.69 -1.19
CA ALA A 24 16.97 -15.26 -0.97
C ALA A 24 15.59 -14.74 -0.53
N LEU A 25 15.49 -14.32 0.75
CA LEU A 25 14.31 -13.77 1.37
C LEU A 25 13.82 -12.56 0.56
N LYS A 26 12.96 -12.81 -0.43
CA LYS A 26 12.02 -11.83 -0.96
C LYS A 26 11.07 -11.52 0.19
N ARG A 27 11.46 -10.61 1.08
CA ARG A 27 10.58 -10.18 2.17
C ARG A 27 9.51 -9.32 1.56
N ASP A 28 8.32 -9.87 1.32
CA ASP A 28 7.15 -9.05 1.01
C ASP A 28 6.95 -8.05 2.15
N VAL A 29 6.83 -6.76 1.83
CA VAL A 29 6.51 -5.73 2.82
C VAL A 29 5.00 -5.71 2.97
N SER A 30 4.51 -6.06 4.16
CA SER A 30 3.09 -5.92 4.49
C SER A 30 2.80 -4.50 4.92
N LEU A 31 1.96 -3.81 4.17
CA LEU A 31 1.51 -2.45 4.43
C LEU A 31 0.03 -2.44 4.80
N THR A 32 -0.30 -1.64 5.81
CA THR A 32 -1.68 -1.44 6.23
C THR A 32 -2.28 -0.27 5.45
N VAL A 33 -3.27 -0.56 4.62
CA VAL A 33 -4.03 0.42 3.82
C VAL A 33 -5.37 0.69 4.47
N HIS A 34 -5.76 1.96 4.53
CA HIS A 34 -6.96 2.40 5.23
C HIS A 34 -7.97 3.11 4.31
N THR A 35 -9.24 3.08 4.70
CA THR A 35 -10.39 3.81 4.13
C THR A 35 -11.32 4.28 5.24
N ASP A 36 -12.52 4.74 4.89
CA ASP A 36 -13.46 5.35 5.81
C ASP A 36 -14.09 4.35 6.77
N ASN A 37 -14.25 3.11 6.32
CA ASN A 37 -14.93 2.08 7.12
C ASN A 37 -14.10 0.79 7.27
N GLU A 38 -12.96 0.67 6.58
CA GLU A 38 -12.24 -0.59 6.46
C GLU A 38 -10.71 -0.41 6.39
N THR A 39 -9.97 -1.43 6.80
CA THR A 39 -8.51 -1.53 6.72
C THR A 39 -8.10 -2.87 6.11
N ALA A 40 -7.07 -2.87 5.27
CA ALA A 40 -6.57 -4.06 4.58
C ALA A 40 -5.04 -4.17 4.71
N GLN A 41 -4.53 -5.39 4.90
CA GLN A 41 -3.09 -5.67 4.82
C GLN A 41 -2.74 -6.08 3.39
N ILE A 42 -1.83 -5.34 2.77
CA ILE A 42 -1.36 -5.59 1.41
C ILE A 42 0.10 -6.03 1.48
N SER A 43 0.38 -7.26 1.04
CA SER A 43 1.75 -7.71 0.81
C SER A 43 2.21 -7.19 -0.55
N VAL A 44 3.13 -6.24 -0.53
CA VAL A 44 3.79 -5.78 -1.75
C VAL A 44 5.08 -6.57 -1.92
N PRO A 45 5.24 -7.32 -3.03
CA PRO A 45 6.45 -8.10 -3.23
C PRO A 45 7.64 -7.15 -3.43
N THR A 46 8.66 -7.33 -2.60
CA THR A 46 9.93 -6.58 -2.67
C THR A 46 10.80 -7.04 -3.84
N THR A 47 10.21 -7.67 -4.86
CA THR A 47 10.82 -7.66 -6.19
C THR A 47 10.89 -6.21 -6.63
N SER A 48 12.02 -5.59 -6.34
CA SER A 48 12.64 -4.64 -7.22
C SER A 48 12.54 -5.26 -8.62
N THR A 49 11.53 -4.86 -9.38
CA THR A 49 11.85 -4.59 -10.78
C THR A 49 12.91 -3.53 -10.64
N VAL A 50 14.16 -3.93 -10.89
CA VAL A 50 15.26 -3.00 -11.10
C VAL A 50 14.68 -1.97 -12.04
N VAL A 51 14.30 -0.81 -11.48
CA VAL A 51 14.34 0.43 -12.22
C VAL A 51 15.80 0.44 -12.63
N THR A 52 16.10 0.06 -13.86
CA THR A 52 17.36 0.46 -14.45
C THR A 52 17.25 1.96 -14.40
N PRO A 53 17.93 2.65 -13.47
CA PRO A 53 17.97 4.08 -13.55
C PRO A 53 18.74 4.27 -14.86
N ASN A 54 18.17 4.98 -15.83
CA ASN A 54 19.09 5.79 -16.62
C ASN A 54 19.83 6.63 -15.57
N ALA A 55 21.13 6.35 -15.44
CA ALA A 55 21.88 6.48 -14.20
C ALA A 55 21.60 7.80 -13.46
N VAL A 56 20.97 7.69 -12.29
CA VAL A 56 21.22 8.62 -11.19
C VAL A 56 21.40 7.74 -9.96
N ASN A 57 22.65 7.65 -9.49
CA ASN A 57 22.94 7.23 -8.14
C ASN A 57 22.05 8.06 -7.21
N GLY A 58 21.15 7.46 -6.42
CA GLY A 58 20.14 8.23 -5.69
C GLY A 58 20.38 8.32 -4.17
N PRO A 59 21.15 9.31 -3.69
CA PRO A 59 21.00 9.89 -2.36
C PRO A 59 19.82 10.88 -2.36
N ALA A 60 19.10 11.00 -1.23
CA ALA A 60 18.08 12.02 -0.91
C ALA A 60 16.96 12.26 -1.96
N ILE A 61 15.73 11.85 -1.64
CA ILE A 61 14.51 12.27 -2.36
C ILE A 61 14.36 13.79 -2.13
N GLY A 62 14.87 14.59 -3.06
CA GLY A 62 15.02 16.04 -2.90
C GLY A 62 14.15 16.89 -3.82
N ASN A 63 13.47 16.33 -4.81
CA ASN A 63 12.66 17.10 -5.77
C ASN A 63 11.31 16.43 -6.06
N GLY A 64 10.22 17.21 -6.02
CA GLY A 64 8.86 16.74 -6.29
C GLY A 64 8.65 16.17 -7.71
N ALA A 65 9.48 16.56 -8.68
CA ALA A 65 9.43 16.03 -10.05
C ALA A 65 9.80 14.54 -10.12
N ASP A 66 10.80 14.11 -9.37
CA ASP A 66 11.23 12.69 -9.34
C ASP A 66 10.17 11.82 -8.66
N VAL A 67 9.57 12.35 -7.58
CA VAL A 67 8.45 11.69 -6.88
C VAL A 67 7.22 11.56 -7.79
N ALA A 68 6.90 12.61 -8.57
CA ALA A 68 5.79 12.56 -9.52
C ALA A 68 5.99 11.50 -10.60
N GLY A 69 7.20 11.38 -11.15
CA GLY A 69 7.56 10.35 -12.13
C GLY A 69 7.39 8.94 -11.57
N ALA A 70 7.94 8.67 -10.38
CA ALA A 70 7.83 7.36 -9.74
C ALA A 70 6.36 6.96 -9.47
N VAL A 71 5.54 7.88 -8.95
CA VAL A 71 4.12 7.63 -8.69
C VAL A 71 3.35 7.36 -9.99
N ALA A 72 3.64 8.08 -11.07
CA ALA A 72 3.01 7.84 -12.37
C ALA A 72 3.34 6.44 -12.93
N ASP A 73 4.61 6.03 -12.86
CA ASP A 73 5.04 4.70 -13.30
C ASP A 73 4.37 3.57 -12.51
N ILE A 74 4.22 3.73 -11.18
CA ILE A 74 3.49 2.78 -10.32
C ILE A 74 2.05 2.66 -10.78
N VAL A 75 1.37 3.79 -10.99
CA VAL A 75 -0.02 3.81 -11.42
C VAL A 75 -0.18 3.03 -12.73
N ASP A 76 0.63 3.31 -13.74
CA ASP A 76 0.54 2.63 -15.04
C ASP A 76 0.80 1.12 -14.93
N LYS A 77 1.78 0.70 -14.12
CA LYS A 77 2.06 -0.71 -13.87
C LYS A 77 0.89 -1.41 -13.19
N VAL A 78 0.29 -0.79 -12.17
CA VAL A 78 -0.84 -1.37 -11.43
C VAL A 78 -2.08 -1.45 -12.31
N VAL A 79 -2.40 -0.41 -13.09
CA VAL A 79 -3.49 -0.44 -14.08
C VAL A 79 -3.33 -1.64 -15.03
N ASN A 80 -2.14 -1.80 -15.62
CA ASN A 80 -1.86 -2.87 -16.58
C ASN A 80 -1.96 -4.28 -15.97
N LEU A 81 -1.50 -4.46 -14.73
CA LEU A 81 -1.59 -5.75 -14.03
C LEU A 81 -3.04 -6.12 -13.74
N ILE A 82 -3.80 -5.15 -13.25
CA ILE A 82 -5.15 -5.36 -12.75
C ILE A 82 -6.17 -5.53 -13.89
N GLN A 83 -5.99 -4.81 -15.01
CA GLN A 83 -6.80 -5.00 -16.22
C GLN A 83 -6.73 -6.43 -16.78
N LYS A 84 -5.63 -7.15 -16.52
CA LYS A 84 -5.41 -8.53 -17.00
C LYS A 84 -5.92 -9.62 -16.07
N LEU A 85 -6.16 -9.32 -14.79
CA LEU A 85 -6.37 -10.34 -13.74
C LEU A 85 -7.76 -10.32 -13.11
N VAL A 86 -8.54 -9.24 -13.24
CA VAL A 86 -9.80 -9.09 -12.48
C VAL A 86 -10.98 -8.76 -13.39
N ASP A 87 -11.93 -9.69 -13.45
CA ASP A 87 -13.12 -9.55 -14.31
C ASP A 87 -14.22 -8.65 -13.71
N ASN A 88 -14.26 -8.47 -12.39
CA ASN A 88 -15.25 -7.64 -11.70
C ASN A 88 -14.74 -6.21 -11.47
N ASP A 89 -15.45 -5.21 -11.99
CA ASP A 89 -15.05 -3.78 -11.91
C ASP A 89 -14.88 -3.26 -10.47
N ILE A 90 -15.76 -3.65 -9.53
CA ILE A 90 -15.68 -3.21 -8.14
C ILE A 90 -14.41 -3.73 -7.48
N LYS A 91 -14.17 -5.05 -7.56
CA LYS A 91 -12.96 -5.66 -6.99
C LYS A 91 -11.71 -5.12 -7.65
N ARG A 92 -11.77 -4.88 -8.96
CA ARG A 92 -10.67 -4.33 -9.74
C ARG A 92 -10.28 -2.93 -9.25
N ARG A 93 -11.27 -2.06 -9.03
CA ARG A 93 -11.06 -0.73 -8.49
C ARG A 93 -10.53 -0.77 -7.05
N GLN A 94 -11.06 -1.66 -6.21
CA GLN A 94 -10.55 -1.86 -4.85
C GLN A 94 -9.07 -2.27 -4.86
N THR A 95 -8.73 -3.30 -5.65
CA THR A 95 -7.35 -3.76 -5.81
C THR A 95 -6.46 -2.66 -6.39
N PHE A 96 -6.98 -1.84 -7.31
CA PHE A 96 -6.24 -0.72 -7.91
C PHE A 96 -5.89 0.32 -6.87
N THR A 97 -6.89 0.85 -6.16
CA THR A 97 -6.66 1.88 -5.14
C THR A 97 -5.70 1.40 -4.07
N GLN A 98 -5.89 0.17 -3.55
CA GLN A 98 -5.05 -0.40 -2.50
C GLN A 98 -3.59 -0.60 -2.94
N ASN A 99 -3.37 -1.13 -4.14
CA ASN A 99 -2.02 -1.39 -4.63
C ASN A 99 -1.27 -0.10 -4.99
N VAL A 100 -1.96 0.91 -5.54
CA VAL A 100 -1.34 2.20 -5.86
C VAL A 100 -0.83 2.86 -4.59
N VAL A 101 -1.65 3.00 -3.55
CA VAL A 101 -1.20 3.65 -2.30
C VAL A 101 -0.13 2.84 -1.58
N ALA A 102 -0.20 1.51 -1.58
CA ALA A 102 0.82 0.63 -0.99
C ALA A 102 2.17 0.78 -1.69
N ARG A 103 2.20 0.68 -3.02
CA ARG A 103 3.45 0.80 -3.79
C ARG A 103 4.02 2.21 -3.76
N ALA A 104 3.17 3.22 -3.91
CA ALA A 104 3.61 4.62 -3.82
C ALA A 104 4.20 4.94 -2.44
N ARG A 105 3.60 4.44 -1.35
CA ARG A 105 4.17 4.58 0.00
C ARG A 105 5.50 3.86 0.14
N GLN A 106 5.61 2.64 -0.39
CA GLN A 106 6.86 1.86 -0.34
C GLN A 106 8.00 2.53 -1.11
N GLU A 107 7.71 3.05 -2.31
CA GLU A 107 8.73 3.68 -3.17
C GLU A 107 9.13 5.08 -2.68
N THR A 108 8.17 5.89 -2.21
CA THR A 108 8.44 7.29 -1.84
C THR A 108 8.78 7.48 -0.36
N GLY A 109 8.32 6.61 0.53
CA GLY A 109 8.42 6.83 1.97
C GLY A 109 7.62 8.03 2.49
N LEU A 110 6.76 8.64 1.66
CA LEU A 110 5.93 9.82 1.97
C LEU A 110 4.46 9.45 2.22
N ASN A 111 3.68 10.34 2.83
CA ASN A 111 2.26 10.07 3.06
C ASN A 111 1.53 10.02 1.72
N VAL A 112 0.67 9.03 1.52
CA VAL A 112 -0.04 8.84 0.24
C VAL A 112 -1.53 8.72 0.49
N ILE A 113 -2.30 9.53 -0.22
CA ILE A 113 -3.76 9.43 -0.32
C ILE A 113 -4.13 9.30 -1.79
N MET A 114 -5.09 8.44 -2.09
CA MET A 114 -5.68 8.33 -3.41
C MET A 114 -7.20 8.53 -3.31
N SER A 115 -7.79 9.35 -4.19
CA SER A 115 -9.23 9.61 -4.20
C SER A 115 -9.77 9.86 -5.61
N ASN A 116 -10.94 9.29 -5.91
CA ASN A 116 -11.76 9.60 -7.09
C ASN A 116 -12.98 10.49 -6.75
N VAL A 117 -13.29 10.68 -5.46
CA VAL A 117 -14.35 11.57 -5.00
C VAL A 117 -13.78 12.94 -4.62
N GLY A 118 -14.65 13.93 -4.46
CA GLY A 118 -14.24 15.27 -4.04
C GLY A 118 -13.51 15.25 -2.71
N TYR A 119 -12.53 16.14 -2.55
CA TYR A 119 -11.79 16.32 -1.30
C TYR A 119 -11.30 17.76 -1.17
N THR A 120 -10.85 18.13 0.03
CA THR A 120 -9.98 19.29 0.26
C THR A 120 -8.66 18.82 0.84
N PHE A 121 -7.58 19.48 0.44
CA PHE A 121 -6.25 19.25 0.98
C PHE A 121 -5.57 20.59 1.23
N ASP A 122 -5.00 20.75 2.41
CA ASP A 122 -4.20 21.91 2.81
C ASP A 122 -2.90 21.43 3.45
N GLY A 123 -1.74 21.90 2.97
CA GLY A 123 -0.43 21.48 3.46
C GLY A 123 0.64 21.33 2.38
N THR A 124 1.70 20.60 2.70
CA THR A 124 2.89 20.46 1.85
C THR A 124 2.76 19.26 0.92
N VAL A 125 2.23 19.50 -0.29
CA VAL A 125 2.19 18.52 -1.36
C VAL A 125 3.56 18.38 -2.01
N VAL A 126 4.07 17.16 -2.08
CA VAL A 126 5.29 16.82 -2.83
C VAL A 126 4.95 16.46 -4.28
N SER A 127 3.87 15.70 -4.48
CA SER A 127 3.37 15.35 -5.80
C SER A 127 1.86 15.17 -5.81
N ARG A 128 1.23 15.54 -6.93
CA ARG A 128 -0.18 15.24 -7.23
C ARG A 128 -0.27 14.74 -8.67
N THR A 129 -0.68 13.49 -8.82
CA THR A 129 -0.84 12.85 -10.13
C THR A 129 -2.29 12.42 -10.30
N SER A 130 -2.95 12.92 -11.34
CA SER A 130 -4.28 12.46 -11.73
C SER A 130 -4.16 11.36 -12.78
N THR A 131 -4.86 10.25 -12.58
CA THR A 131 -4.91 9.14 -13.52
C THR A 131 -6.33 8.79 -13.88
N LYS A 132 -6.54 8.32 -15.11
CA LYS A 132 -7.84 7.86 -15.59
C LYS A 132 -7.87 6.35 -15.66
N TYR A 133 -8.76 5.77 -14.89
CA TYR A 133 -9.13 4.38 -15.00
C TYR A 133 -10.28 4.24 -16.00
N LYS A 134 -10.02 3.61 -17.15
CA LYS A 134 -11.08 3.26 -18.12
C LYS A 134 -11.91 2.12 -17.56
N ALA A 135 -13.09 2.44 -17.02
CA ALA A 135 -14.06 1.42 -16.62
C ALA A 135 -14.54 0.65 -17.86
N LYS A 136 -14.69 -0.67 -17.74
CA LYS A 136 -15.19 -1.53 -18.84
C LYS A 136 -16.65 -1.20 -19.20
N VAL A 137 -17.38 -0.58 -18.27
CA VAL A 137 -18.77 -0.11 -18.42
C VAL A 137 -18.89 1.25 -17.72
N GLY A 138 -19.31 2.30 -18.44
CA GLY A 138 -19.49 3.65 -17.90
C GLY A 138 -18.41 4.67 -18.32
N SER A 139 -18.44 5.86 -17.72
CA SER A 139 -17.48 6.95 -17.94
C SER A 139 -16.12 6.67 -17.30
N ASP A 140 -15.07 7.29 -17.83
CA ASP A 140 -13.72 7.24 -17.26
C ASP A 140 -13.73 7.69 -15.79
N VAL A 141 -13.18 6.86 -14.90
CA VAL A 141 -13.08 7.14 -13.47
C VAL A 141 -11.71 7.77 -13.22
N SER A 142 -11.66 9.04 -12.79
CA SER A 142 -10.40 9.76 -12.57
C SER A 142 -10.00 9.72 -11.10
N PHE A 143 -8.81 9.22 -10.77
CA PHE A 143 -8.28 9.22 -9.42
C PHE A 143 -7.15 10.23 -9.31
N ASP A 144 -7.12 10.98 -8.23
CA ASP A 144 -5.96 11.75 -7.80
C ASP A 144 -5.15 10.94 -6.81
N VAL A 145 -3.85 10.88 -7.01
CA VAL A 145 -2.87 10.35 -6.05
C VAL A 145 -2.07 11.54 -5.53
N ILE A 146 -2.13 11.75 -4.22
CA ILE A 146 -1.48 12.85 -3.51
C ILE A 146 -0.39 12.26 -2.64
N THR A 147 0.84 12.68 -2.89
CA THR A 147 2.00 12.37 -2.06
C THR A 147 2.42 13.64 -1.33
N PHE A 148 2.53 13.59 -0.01
CA PHE A 148 2.70 14.78 0.82
C PHE A 148 3.55 14.52 2.07
N GLU A 149 4.11 15.58 2.63
CA GLU A 149 4.89 15.54 3.87
C GLU A 149 3.99 15.77 5.09
N SER A 150 3.23 16.86 5.08
CA SER A 150 2.33 17.26 6.16
C SER A 150 1.09 17.95 5.58
N GLY A 151 0.02 18.02 6.37
CA GLY A 151 -1.22 18.66 5.94
C GLY A 151 -2.49 18.04 6.51
N THR A 152 -3.61 18.61 6.10
CA THR A 152 -4.96 18.17 6.43
C THR A 152 -5.70 17.77 5.16
N PHE A 153 -6.36 16.62 5.20
CA PHE A 153 -7.19 16.10 4.12
C PHE A 153 -8.62 15.88 4.62
N ASP A 154 -9.60 16.36 3.87
CA ASP A 154 -11.02 16.11 4.12
C ASP A 154 -11.68 15.46 2.90
N LEU A 155 -12.26 14.28 3.09
CA LEU A 155 -13.02 13.56 2.07
C LEU A 155 -14.45 14.12 1.96
N LYS A 156 -14.85 14.51 0.75
CA LYS A 156 -16.22 14.95 0.42
C LYS A 156 -16.96 13.85 -0.34
N GLY A 157 -17.28 12.76 0.37
CA GLY A 157 -18.03 11.63 -0.18
C GLY A 157 -18.07 10.43 0.73
N ASP A 158 -18.73 9.37 0.26
CA ASP A 158 -18.61 8.02 0.81
C ASP A 158 -17.68 7.21 -0.07
N GLY A 159 -16.77 6.54 0.59
CA GLY A 159 -15.52 6.19 -0.03
C GLY A 159 -15.44 4.73 -0.40
N GLY A 160 -15.23 3.88 0.59
CA GLY A 160 -14.78 2.51 0.38
C GLY A 160 -13.49 2.43 -0.46
N PHE A 161 -12.88 1.26 -0.47
CA PHE A 161 -11.64 1.03 -1.23
C PHE A 161 -11.77 1.26 -2.75
N GLN A 162 -12.99 1.34 -3.27
CA GLN A 162 -13.27 1.54 -4.70
C GLN A 162 -13.02 2.98 -5.16
N ASN A 163 -13.17 3.93 -4.23
CA ASN A 163 -13.12 5.35 -4.54
C ASN A 163 -11.94 6.04 -3.88
N TRP A 164 -11.45 5.54 -2.76
CA TRP A 164 -10.30 6.15 -2.10
C TRP A 164 -9.59 5.17 -1.18
N ALA A 165 -8.34 5.46 -0.86
CA ALA A 165 -7.56 4.78 0.16
C ALA A 165 -6.37 5.64 0.59
N PHE A 166 -5.77 5.31 1.72
CA PHE A 166 -4.57 6.00 2.19
C PHE A 166 -3.61 5.10 2.95
N ILE A 167 -2.35 5.50 2.94
CA ILE A 167 -1.35 5.10 3.93
C ILE A 167 -0.60 6.36 4.37
N VAL A 168 -0.67 6.63 5.66
CA VAL A 168 0.02 7.76 6.28
C VAL A 168 0.91 7.28 7.42
N SER A 169 1.88 8.10 7.81
CA SER A 169 2.75 7.83 8.94
C SER A 169 1.97 7.74 10.25
N THR A 170 2.55 7.07 11.24
CA THR A 170 1.92 6.86 12.56
C THR A 170 1.75 8.14 13.37
N THR A 171 2.40 9.24 12.97
CA THR A 171 2.23 10.56 13.59
C THR A 171 0.99 11.28 13.10
N CYS A 172 0.37 10.81 12.01
CA CYS A 172 -0.88 11.36 11.51
C CYS A 172 -2.08 10.86 12.32
N GLN A 173 -3.12 11.68 12.38
CA GLN A 173 -4.38 11.39 13.05
C GLN A 173 -5.49 11.30 12.01
N ALA A 174 -6.20 10.18 11.98
CA ALA A 174 -7.43 10.04 11.21
C ALA A 174 -8.62 10.01 12.18
N ASP A 175 -9.73 10.65 11.84
CA ASP A 175 -10.97 10.52 12.60
C ASP A 175 -11.52 9.08 12.52
N ALA A 176 -12.57 8.78 13.29
CA ALA A 176 -13.11 7.42 13.38
C ALA A 176 -13.60 6.86 12.03
N LYS A 177 -13.95 7.75 11.08
CA LYS A 177 -14.37 7.40 9.73
C LYS A 177 -13.29 7.70 8.68
N ALA A 178 -12.07 7.99 9.11
CA ALA A 178 -10.96 8.47 8.29
C ALA A 178 -11.28 9.55 7.24
N LYS A 179 -12.39 10.27 7.35
CA LYS A 179 -12.79 11.34 6.44
C LYS A 179 -11.99 12.61 6.69
N HIS A 180 -11.41 12.74 7.89
CA HIS A 180 -10.51 13.82 8.25
C HIS A 180 -9.16 13.23 8.66
N ILE A 181 -8.11 13.57 7.93
CA ILE A 181 -6.73 13.13 8.20
C ILE A 181 -5.87 14.36 8.43
N ARG A 182 -5.11 14.37 9.52
CA ARG A 182 -4.16 15.43 9.87
C ARG A 182 -2.78 14.84 10.10
N CYS A 183 -1.81 15.28 9.32
CA CYS A 183 -0.39 14.96 9.47
C CYS A 183 0.37 16.21 9.91
N PRO A 184 1.10 16.17 11.04
CA PRO A 184 1.88 17.30 11.54
C PRO A 184 3.06 17.64 10.62
#